data_AF-A0A9J6FB87-F1
#
_entry.id   AF-A0A9J6FB87-F1
#
_cell.length_a   1.000
_cell.length_b   1.000
_cell.length_c   1.000
_cell.angle_alpha   90.00
_cell.angle_beta   90.00
_cell.angle_gamma   90.00
#
_symmetry.space_group_name_H-M   'P 1'
#
loop_
_entity.id
_entity.type
_entity.pdbx_description
1 polymer ?
#
loop_
_entity_poly.entity_id
_entity_poly.type
_entity_poly.pdbx_seq_one_letter_code
_entity_poly.pdbx_strand_id
1 'polypeptide(L)' 'MLGFEVSSPVFVNEHLTRYGKQLLGAAIKKKKEAGWRYVWTAAGKIYARRNEGSPALRIFSIDDLEKMTSIQDTPK' A
#
# COMPACT_ATOMS: atom_id res chain seq x y z
N MET A 1 -15.18 40.65 7.70
CA MET A 1 -14.75 39.38 8.32
C MET A 1 -14.39 38.43 7.18
N LEU A 2 -13.11 38.22 6.88
CA LEU A 2 -12.68 37.36 5.78
C LEU A 2 -12.62 35.91 6.30
N GLY A 3 -13.67 35.15 6.06
CA GLY A 3 -13.73 33.72 6.37
C GLY A 3 -13.01 32.92 5.29
N PHE A 4 -11.93 32.23 5.67
CA PHE A 4 -11.39 31.16 4.85
C PHE A 4 -12.20 29.89 5.12
N GLU A 5 -13.18 29.59 4.28
CA GLU A 5 -13.69 28.22 4.18
C GLU A 5 -12.76 27.42 3.29
N VAL A 6 -11.93 26.57 3.88
CA VAL A 6 -11.12 25.59 3.16
C VAL A 6 -11.05 24.28 3.94
N SER A 7 -12.03 23.39 3.75
CA SER A 7 -11.87 21.96 4.08
C SER A 7 -11.18 21.22 2.93
N SER A 8 -10.06 21.74 2.45
CA SER A 8 -9.31 21.06 1.39
C SER A 8 -8.56 19.86 1.98
N PRO A 9 -8.60 18.69 1.33
CA PRO A 9 -7.86 17.53 1.82
C PRO A 9 -6.36 17.81 1.80
N VAL A 10 -5.72 17.66 2.95
CA VAL A 10 -4.26 17.77 3.09
C VAL A 10 -3.64 16.40 2.79
N PHE A 11 -2.70 16.37 1.85
CA PHE A 11 -1.94 15.16 1.50
C PHE A 11 -0.52 15.27 2.04
N VAL A 12 -0.15 14.36 2.92
CA VAL A 12 1.24 14.22 3.38
C VAL A 12 1.88 13.08 2.60
N ASN A 13 2.86 13.41 1.75
CA ASN A 13 3.62 12.42 1.01
C ASN A 13 4.97 12.17 1.69
N GLU A 14 5.28 10.91 1.94
CA GLU A 14 6.63 10.51 2.34
C GLU A 14 7.58 10.60 1.13
N HIS A 15 8.79 11.13 1.33
CA HIS A 15 9.77 11.26 0.25
C HIS A 15 10.48 9.92 -0.02
N LEU A 16 9.83 9.04 -0.78
CA LEU A 16 10.40 7.78 -1.23
C LEU A 16 11.50 7.99 -2.29
N THR A 17 12.46 7.08 -2.32
CA THR A 17 13.41 6.97 -3.43
C THR A 17 12.68 6.68 -4.75
N ARG A 18 13.34 6.90 -5.90
CA ARG A 18 12.77 6.55 -7.21
C ARG A 18 12.30 5.10 -7.27
N TYR A 19 13.12 4.19 -6.75
CA TYR A 19 12.78 2.78 -6.63
C TYR A 19 11.57 2.55 -5.72
N GLY A 20 11.52 3.20 -4.55
CA GLY A 20 10.39 3.11 -3.64
C GLY A 20 9.07 3.58 -4.27
N LYS A 21 9.09 4.66 -5.07
CA LYS A 21 7.90 5.12 -5.81
C LYS A 21 7.44 4.09 -6.83
N GLN A 22 8.36 3.47 -7.57
CA GLN A 22 8.05 2.39 -8.52
C GLN A 22 7.48 1.16 -7.82
N LEU A 23 8.09 0.76 -6.71
CA LEU A 23 7.66 -0.38 -5.91
C LEU A 23 6.28 -0.16 -5.29
N LEU A 24 5.99 1.05 -4.79
CA LEU A 24 4.67 1.41 -4.28
C LEU A 24 3.59 1.32 -5.38
N GLY A 25 3.89 1.84 -6.58
CA GLY A 25 2.99 1.73 -7.72
C GLY A 25 2.70 0.27 -8.11
N ALA A 26 3.74 -0.57 -8.14
CA ALA A 26 3.62 -2.00 -8.41
C ALA A 26 2.80 -2.72 -7.32
N ALA A 27 3.02 -2.41 -6.04
CA ALA A 27 2.26 -2.95 -4.93
C ALA A 27 0.77 -2.57 -4.99
N ILE A 28 0.45 -1.31 -5.34
CA ILE A 28 -0.93 -0.85 -5.51
C ILE A 28 -1.61 -1.57 -6.69
N LYS A 29 -0.88 -1.81 -7.79
CA LYS A 29 -1.40 -2.59 -8.93
C LYS A 29 -1.68 -4.03 -8.51
N LYS A 30 -0.70 -4.70 -7.90
CA LYS A 30 -0.83 -6.09 -7.42
C LYS A 30 -1.95 -6.24 -6.39
N LYS A 31 -2.14 -5.24 -5.52
CA LYS A 31 -3.24 -5.19 -4.56
C LYS A 31 -4.60 -5.37 -5.26
N LYS A 32 -4.83 -4.67 -6.37
CA LYS A 32 -6.08 -4.77 -7.14
C LYS A 32 -6.23 -6.14 -7.80
N GLU A 33 -5.16 -6.67 -8.36
CA GLU A 33 -5.14 -7.98 -9.04
C GLU A 33 -5.38 -9.14 -8.06
N ALA A 34 -4.77 -9.08 -6.87
CA ALA A 34 -4.83 -10.15 -5.86
C ALA A 34 -6.00 -10.00 -4.86
N GLY A 35 -6.78 -8.92 -4.93
CA GLY A 35 -7.89 -8.67 -4.01
C GLY A 35 -7.47 -8.29 -2.58
N TRP A 36 -6.30 -7.66 -2.41
CA TRP A 36 -5.84 -7.16 -1.12
C TRP A 36 -6.51 -5.80 -0.82
N ARG A 37 -6.76 -5.50 0.45
CA ARG A 37 -7.45 -4.25 0.83
C ARG A 37 -6.51 -3.07 1.03
N TYR A 38 -5.32 -3.30 1.61
CA TYR A 38 -4.47 -2.21 2.07
C TYR A 38 -3.06 -2.30 1.49
N VAL A 39 -2.55 -1.14 1.05
CA VAL A 39 -1.13 -0.89 0.76
C VAL A 39 -0.84 0.51 1.27
N TRP A 40 0.24 0.68 2.03
CA TRP A 40 0.63 1.97 2.61
C TRP A 40 2.14 2.04 2.79
N THR A 41 2.62 3.22 3.17
CA THR A 41 4.02 3.46 3.51
C THR A 41 4.17 3.92 4.96
N ALA A 42 5.26 3.52 5.59
CA ALA A 42 5.64 3.98 6.92
C ALA A 42 7.16 3.91 7.10
N ALA A 43 7.77 5.03 7.48
CA ALA A 43 9.21 5.14 7.72
C ALA A 43 10.06 4.68 6.52
N GLY A 44 9.68 5.10 5.32
CA GLY A 44 10.34 4.79 4.05
C GLY A 44 10.11 3.36 3.55
N LYS A 45 9.27 2.57 4.22
CA LYS A 45 9.01 1.16 3.90
C LYS A 45 7.59 0.99 3.39
N ILE A 46 7.40 0.06 2.46
CA ILE A 46 6.09 -0.26 1.89
C ILE A 46 5.54 -1.51 2.59
N TYR A 47 4.25 -1.47 2.89
CA TYR A 47 3.53 -2.55 3.51
C TYR A 47 2.23 -2.83 2.75
N ALA A 48 1.81 -4.09 2.78
CA ALA A 48 0.54 -4.55 2.25
C ALA A 48 -0.19 -5.39 3.29
N ARG A 49 -1.52 -5.38 3.29
CA ARG A 49 -2.34 -6.25 4.15
C ARG A 49 -3.59 -6.70 3.39
N ARG A 50 -3.90 -8.00 3.50
CA ARG A 50 -5.00 -8.63 2.77
C ARG A 50 -6.37 -8.11 3.22
N ASN A 51 -6.70 -8.21 4.50
CA ASN A 51 -7.95 -7.72 5.09
C ASN A 51 -7.72 -7.19 6.51
N GLU A 52 -8.76 -6.66 7.14
CA GLU A 52 -8.73 -6.27 8.55
C GLU A 52 -8.45 -7.50 9.41
N GLY A 53 -7.47 -7.41 10.32
CA GLY A 53 -7.03 -8.54 11.14
C GLY A 53 -5.90 -9.40 10.55
N SER A 54 -5.63 -9.34 9.24
CA SER A 54 -4.46 -10.04 8.66
C SER A 54 -3.13 -9.40 9.07
N PRO A 55 -2.04 -10.17 9.17
CA PRO A 55 -0.70 -9.61 9.37
C PRO A 55 -0.31 -8.69 8.21
N ALA A 56 0.46 -7.65 8.52
CA ALA A 56 1.05 -6.77 7.50
C ALA A 56 2.28 -7.44 6.89
N LEU A 57 2.31 -7.52 5.55
CA LEU A 57 3.47 -7.97 4.78
C LEU A 57 4.32 -6.75 4.41
N ARG A 58 5.62 -6.79 4.72
CA ARG A 58 6.56 -5.77 4.23
C ARG A 58 6.98 -6.11 2.80
N ILE A 59 6.88 -5.14 1.91
CA ILE A 59 7.34 -5.23 0.51
C ILE A 59 8.65 -4.46 0.41
N PHE A 60 9.76 -5.17 0.22
CA PHE A 60 11.09 -4.57 0.10
C PHE A 60 11.60 -4.59 -1.35
N SER A 61 11.11 -5.53 -2.15
CA SER A 61 11.51 -5.77 -3.53
C SER A 61 10.31 -6.10 -4.42
N ILE A 62 10.51 -6.11 -5.74
CA ILE A 62 9.49 -6.52 -6.71
C ILE A 62 9.10 -7.99 -6.50
N ASP A 63 10.05 -8.86 -6.16
CA ASP A 63 9.82 -10.28 -5.91
C ASP A 63 8.89 -10.51 -4.70
N ASP A 64 8.92 -9.63 -3.69
CA ASP A 64 7.98 -9.71 -2.57
C ASP A 64 6.51 -9.56 -2.99
N LEU A 65 6.23 -9.00 -4.17
CA LEU A 65 4.88 -8.90 -4.71
C LEU A 65 4.27 -10.27 -5.06
N GLU A 66 5.09 -11.30 -5.29
CA GLU A 66 4.60 -12.66 -5.54
C GLU A 66 3.92 -13.26 -4.31
N LYS A 67 4.33 -12.82 -3.12
CA LYS A 67 3.71 -13.21 -1.84
C LYS A 67 2.31 -12.64 -1.67
N MET A 68 1.92 -11.66 -2.49
CA MET A 68 0.56 -11.14 -2.55
C MET A 68 -0.32 -12.08 -3.41
N THR A 69 -0.60 -13.26 -2.88
CA THR A 69 -1.45 -14.26 -3.53
C THR A 69 -2.93 -13.90 -3.43
N SER A 70 -3.70 -14.38 -4.41
CA SER A 70 -5.16 -14.24 -4.44
C SER A 70 -5.84 -15.12 -3.38
N ILE A 71 -7.12 -14.86 -3.17
CA ILE A 71 -7.94 -15.31 -2.04
C ILE A 71 -8.18 -16.84 -2.00
N GLN A 72 -7.53 -17.66 -2.85
CA GLN A 72 -7.91 -19.06 -3.10
C GLN A 72 -7.09 -20.13 -2.36
N ASP A 73 -5.97 -19.81 -1.71
CA ASP A 73 -5.16 -20.80 -1.00
C ASP A 73 -5.30 -20.72 0.52
N THR A 74 -6.41 -21.21 1.04
CA THR A 74 -6.42 -21.70 2.42
C THR A 74 -7.14 -23.04 2.42
N PRO A 75 -6.44 -24.18 2.53
CA PRO A 75 -7.10 -25.44 2.77
C PRO A 75 -7.87 -25.33 4.09
N LYS A 76 -9.16 -25.63 4.02
CA LYS A 76 -10.04 -25.78 5.18
C LYS A 76 -9.62 -26.99 6.00
#